data_AF-A0A7V4GAJ8-F1
#
_entry.id   AF-A0A7V4GAJ8-F1
#
_cell.length_a   1.000
_cell.length_b   1.000
_cell.length_c   1.000
_cell.angle_alpha   90.00
_cell.angle_beta   90.00
_cell.angle_gamma   90.00
#
_symmetry.space_group_name_H-M   'P 1'
#
loop_
_entity.id
_entity.type
_entity.pdbx_description
1 polymer ?
#
loop_
_entity_poly.entity_id
_entity_poly.type
_entity_poly.pdbx_seq_one_letter_code
_entity_poly.pdbx_strand_id
1 'polypeptide(L)'
;MGKYALFAFNGEAVCFVHVLLNALDLKARGKEVKIVIEGAACRLVPELGEATHPFHQLYAKARGEGLIDGVCKACAQKMGGLEAAVAQGLPVRDDMSGHAGMARYLLQGYSIITF
;
A
#
# COMPACT_ATOMS: atom_id res chain seq x y z
N MET A 1 3.33 18.02 -13.05
CA MET A 1 2.84 16.64 -12.88
C MET A 1 2.52 16.43 -11.40
N GLY A 2 1.35 15.88 -11.04
CA GLY A 2 1.00 15.67 -9.62
C GLY A 2 1.56 14.36 -9.07
N LYS A 3 2.08 14.37 -7.84
CA LYS A 3 2.61 13.18 -7.15
C LYS A 3 1.80 12.90 -5.88
N TYR A 4 1.37 11.67 -5.67
CA TYR A 4 0.47 11.29 -4.56
C TYR A 4 0.94 10.04 -3.85
N ALA A 5 1.07 10.10 -2.53
CA ALA A 5 1.39 8.97 -1.67
C ALA A 5 0.16 8.66 -0.81
N LEU A 6 -0.46 7.51 -1.06
CA LEU A 6 -1.68 7.07 -0.41
C LEU A 6 -1.29 6.13 0.73
N PHE A 7 -1.47 6.59 1.96
CA PHE A 7 -1.20 5.80 3.16
C PHE A 7 -2.50 5.14 3.61
N ALA A 8 -2.55 3.81 3.55
CA ALA A 8 -3.67 3.02 3.99
C ALA A 8 -3.42 2.52 5.41
N PHE A 9 -4.15 3.02 6.40
CA PHE A 9 -4.08 2.57 7.79
C PHE A 9 -5.22 1.62 8.16
N ASN A 10 -6.38 1.79 7.52
CA ASN A 10 -7.59 1.06 7.86
C ASN A 10 -7.53 -0.41 7.41
N GLY A 11 -7.84 -1.32 8.34
CA GLY A 11 -7.83 -2.77 8.11
C GLY A 11 -9.09 -3.34 7.47
N GLU A 12 -10.13 -2.55 7.24
CA GLU A 12 -11.36 -3.02 6.59
C GLU A 12 -11.17 -3.12 5.07
N ALA A 13 -11.42 -4.30 4.49
CA ALA A 13 -11.18 -4.55 3.07
C ALA A 13 -11.95 -3.59 2.14
N VAL A 14 -13.17 -3.20 2.52
CA VAL A 14 -13.99 -2.22 1.78
C VAL A 14 -13.44 -0.80 1.90
N CYS A 15 -12.72 -0.46 2.97
CA CYS A 15 -12.00 0.81 3.02
C CYS A 15 -10.74 0.75 2.16
N PHE A 16 -9.98 -0.34 2.26
CA PHE A 16 -8.73 -0.52 1.52
C PHE A 16 -8.93 -0.57 0.00
N VAL A 17 -10.03 -1.15 -0.49
CA VAL A 17 -10.31 -1.19 -1.94
C VAL A 17 -10.38 0.21 -2.56
N HIS A 18 -10.83 1.22 -1.81
CA HIS A 18 -10.83 2.60 -2.30
C HIS A 18 -9.43 3.17 -2.49
N VAL A 19 -8.45 2.71 -1.71
CA VAL A 19 -7.03 3.08 -1.91
C VAL A 19 -6.55 2.55 -3.26
N LEU A 20 -6.84 1.28 -3.57
CA LEU A 20 -6.47 0.65 -4.84
C LEU A 20 -7.15 1.36 -6.03
N LEU A 21 -8.46 1.60 -5.93
CA LEU A 21 -9.24 2.27 -6.97
C LEU A 21 -8.72 3.69 -7.25
N ASN A 22 -8.50 4.49 -6.20
CA ASN A 22 -7.99 5.85 -6.35
C ASN A 22 -6.55 5.87 -6.89
N ALA A 23 -5.71 4.92 -6.48
CA ALA A 23 -4.35 4.84 -7.00
C ALA A 23 -4.31 4.56 -8.51
N LEU A 24 -5.14 3.60 -8.95
CA LEU A 24 -5.27 3.24 -10.36
C LEU A 24 -5.87 4.38 -11.20
N ASP A 25 -6.92 5.07 -10.71
CA ASP A 25 -7.49 6.22 -11.41
C ASP A 25 -6.48 7.38 -11.53
N LEU A 26 -5.78 7.73 -10.44
CA LEU A 26 -4.74 8.76 -10.48
C LEU A 26 -3.62 8.41 -11.48
N LYS A 27 -3.17 7.14 -11.50
CA LYS A 27 -2.18 6.68 -12.47
C LYS A 27 -2.71 6.77 -13.91
N ALA A 28 -3.95 6.36 -14.17
CA ALA A 28 -4.60 6.48 -15.47
C ALA A 28 -4.71 7.94 -15.96
N ARG A 29 -4.77 8.91 -15.03
CA ARG A 29 -4.72 10.35 -15.31
C ARG A 29 -3.30 10.92 -15.41
N GLY A 30 -2.29 10.06 -15.56
CA GLY A 30 -0.89 10.44 -15.73
C GLY A 30 -0.24 11.02 -14.47
N LYS A 31 -0.75 10.70 -13.27
CA LYS A 31 -0.11 11.09 -12.00
C LYS A 31 0.90 10.04 -11.56
N GLU A 32 1.91 10.48 -10.83
CA GLU A 32 2.84 9.58 -10.13
C GLU A 32 2.21 9.20 -8.79
N VAL A 33 2.03 7.91 -8.54
CA VAL A 33 1.24 7.44 -7.39
C VAL A 33 1.93 6.29 -6.71
N LYS A 34 1.97 6.34 -5.37
CA LYS A 34 2.53 5.32 -4.50
C LYS A 34 1.53 4.95 -3.40
N ILE A 35 1.38 3.67 -3.11
CA ILE A 35 0.59 3.14 -2.00
C ILE A 35 1.56 2.68 -0.92
N VAL A 36 1.30 3.09 0.32
CA VAL A 36 1.98 2.60 1.52
C VAL A 36 0.94 1.91 2.39
N ILE A 37 1.12 0.61 2.60
CA ILE A 37 0.27 -0.19 3.46
C ILE A 37 0.82 -0.09 4.88
N GLU A 38 0.01 0.46 5.78
CA GLU A 38 0.38 0.73 7.16
C GLU A 38 -0.75 0.32 8.13
N GLY A 39 -0.49 0.37 9.43
CA GLY A 39 -1.47 0.17 10.48
C GLY A 39 -2.17 -1.18 10.36
N ALA A 40 -3.50 -1.17 10.56
CA ALA A 40 -4.31 -2.35 10.48
C ALA A 40 -4.43 -2.91 9.05
N ALA A 41 -4.24 -2.07 8.01
CA ALA A 41 -4.27 -2.51 6.61
C ALA A 41 -3.23 -3.59 6.29
N CYS A 42 -2.15 -3.69 7.08
CA CYS A 42 -1.13 -4.72 6.89
C CYS A 42 -1.68 -6.16 7.01
N ARG A 43 -2.79 -6.37 7.75
CA ARG A 43 -3.44 -7.70 7.83
C ARG A 43 -4.04 -8.16 6.50
N LEU A 44 -4.39 -7.20 5.63
CA LEU A 44 -5.02 -7.48 4.34
C LEU A 44 -4.03 -8.01 3.30
N VAL A 45 -2.72 -7.85 3.51
CA VAL A 45 -1.70 -8.31 2.54
C VAL A 45 -1.79 -9.81 2.24
N PRO A 46 -1.85 -10.72 3.24
CA PRO A 46 -2.11 -12.14 2.98
C PRO A 46 -3.50 -12.37 2.36
N GLU A 47 -4.55 -11.75 2.92
CA GLU A 47 -5.94 -11.96 2.46
C GLU A 47 -6.14 -11.60 0.99
N LEU A 48 -5.60 -10.47 0.53
CA LEU A 48 -5.67 -10.03 -0.86
C LEU A 48 -4.76 -10.85 -1.80
N GLY A 49 -3.77 -11.55 -1.24
CA GLY A 49 -2.92 -12.48 -1.97
C GLY A 49 -3.68 -13.72 -2.44
N GLU A 50 -4.75 -14.10 -1.74
CA GLU A 50 -5.56 -15.28 -2.06
C GLU A 50 -6.40 -15.07 -3.32
N ALA A 51 -6.30 -16.00 -4.28
CA ALA A 51 -7.01 -15.90 -5.56
C ALA A 51 -8.55 -15.91 -5.41
N THR A 52 -9.06 -16.44 -4.29
CA THR A 52 -10.49 -16.47 -3.95
C THR A 52 -11.00 -15.16 -3.36
N HIS A 53 -10.12 -14.26 -2.94
CA HIS A 53 -10.54 -13.00 -2.34
C HIS A 53 -11.21 -12.09 -3.39
N PRO A 54 -12.37 -11.47 -3.11
CA PRO A 54 -13.11 -10.67 -4.09
C PRO A 54 -12.31 -9.52 -4.72
N PHE A 55 -11.38 -8.95 -3.96
CA PHE A 55 -10.51 -7.84 -4.41
C PHE A 55 -9.13 -8.29 -4.92
N HIS A 56 -8.88 -9.60 -5.05
CA HIS A 56 -7.59 -10.14 -5.51
C HIS A 56 -7.15 -9.54 -6.85
N GLN A 57 -8.04 -9.53 -7.85
CA GLN A 57 -7.71 -9.04 -9.19
C GLN A 57 -7.31 -7.57 -9.19
N LEU A 58 -7.98 -6.75 -8.39
CA LEU A 58 -7.67 -5.33 -8.27
C LEU A 58 -6.32 -5.10 -7.58
N TYR A 59 -6.07 -5.85 -6.50
CA TYR A 59 -4.81 -5.83 -5.78
C TYR A 59 -3.64 -6.30 -6.65
N ALA A 60 -3.81 -7.41 -7.37
CA ALA A 60 -2.83 -7.95 -8.31
C ALA A 60 -2.51 -6.94 -9.43
N LYS A 61 -3.52 -6.23 -9.95
CA LYS A 61 -3.33 -5.14 -10.92
C LYS A 61 -2.47 -4.02 -10.34
N ALA A 62 -2.82 -3.50 -9.16
CA ALA A 62 -2.05 -2.43 -8.52
C ALA A 62 -0.60 -2.84 -8.23
N ARG A 63 -0.38 -4.08 -7.79
CA ARG A 63 0.96 -4.66 -7.60
C ARG A 63 1.72 -4.78 -8.91
N GLY A 64 1.10 -5.35 -9.95
CA GLY A 64 1.71 -5.51 -11.28
C GLY A 64 2.06 -4.19 -11.96
N GLU A 65 1.32 -3.12 -11.65
CA GLU A 65 1.60 -1.77 -12.11
C GLU A 65 2.64 -1.02 -11.24
N GLY A 66 3.22 -1.67 -10.23
CA GLY A 66 4.26 -1.09 -9.36
C GLY A 66 3.77 0.04 -8.46
N LEU A 67 2.47 0.07 -8.14
CA LEU A 67 1.88 1.14 -7.32
C LEU A 67 2.15 0.96 -5.83
N ILE A 68 2.32 -0.27 -5.35
CA ILE A 68 2.61 -0.56 -3.94
C ILE A 68 4.08 -0.30 -3.68
N ASP A 69 4.39 0.82 -3.04
CA ASP A 69 5.76 1.22 -2.76
C ASP A 69 6.29 0.64 -1.44
N GLY A 70 5.40 0.19 -0.57
CA GLY A 70 5.83 -0.29 0.74
C GLY A 70 4.73 -0.90 1.58
N VAL A 71 5.10 -1.93 2.34
CA VAL A 71 4.40 -2.39 3.53
C VAL A 71 5.25 -2.05 4.74
N CYS A 72 4.66 -1.40 5.74
CA CYS A 72 5.37 -1.07 6.98
C CYS A 72 5.82 -2.34 7.72
N LYS A 73 7.12 -2.41 8.04
CA LYS A 73 7.72 -3.59 8.69
C LYS A 73 7.13 -3.88 10.06
N ALA A 74 7.15 -2.91 10.98
CA ALA A 74 6.67 -3.09 12.34
C ALA A 74 5.17 -3.44 12.39
N CYS A 75 4.33 -2.78 11.58
CA CYS A 75 2.90 -3.08 11.54
C CYS A 75 2.62 -4.41 10.84
N ALA A 76 3.30 -4.75 9.75
CA ALA A 76 3.15 -6.06 9.12
C ALA A 76 3.56 -7.19 10.04
N GLN A 77 4.61 -7.01 10.84
CA GLN A 77 5.01 -7.99 11.85
C GLN A 77 3.91 -8.14 12.91
N LYS A 78 3.32 -7.04 13.39
CA LYS A 78 2.26 -7.07 14.39
C LYS A 78 0.92 -7.60 13.87
N MET A 79 0.59 -7.32 12.62
CA MET A 79 -0.70 -7.64 11.99
C MET A 79 -0.67 -8.95 11.18
N GLY A 80 0.44 -9.69 11.18
CA GLY A 80 0.57 -10.97 10.47
C GLY A 80 0.78 -10.85 8.95
N GLY A 81 1.11 -9.68 8.44
CA GLY A 81 1.28 -9.42 7.00
C GLY A 81 2.71 -9.55 6.47
N LEU A 82 3.72 -9.69 7.35
CA LEU A 82 5.12 -9.56 6.96
C LEU A 82 5.59 -10.68 6.02
N GLU A 83 5.32 -11.93 6.36
CA GLU A 83 5.73 -13.09 5.54
C GLU A 83 5.06 -13.04 4.16
N ALA A 84 3.77 -12.72 4.12
CA ALA A 84 3.03 -12.56 2.88
C ALA A 84 3.58 -11.41 2.02
N ALA A 85 3.94 -10.27 2.62
CA ALA A 85 4.55 -9.16 1.89
C ALA A 85 5.87 -9.59 1.22
N VAL A 86 6.72 -10.31 1.95
CA VAL A 86 8.00 -10.84 1.42
C VAL A 86 7.76 -11.88 0.32
N ALA A 87 6.86 -12.84 0.55
CA ALA A 87 6.54 -13.89 -0.42
C ALA A 87 5.95 -13.32 -1.73
N GLN A 88 5.22 -12.21 -1.64
CA GLN A 88 4.67 -11.50 -2.79
C GLN A 88 5.65 -10.52 -3.45
N GLY A 89 6.88 -10.41 -2.94
CA GLY A 89 7.91 -9.51 -3.46
C GLY A 89 7.63 -8.02 -3.24
N LEU A 90 6.79 -7.68 -2.24
CA LEU A 90 6.49 -6.30 -1.91
C LEU A 90 7.67 -5.65 -1.16
N PRO A 91 7.99 -4.38 -1.43
CA PRO A 91 8.96 -3.66 -0.62
C PRO A 91 8.50 -3.58 0.83
N VAL A 92 9.38 -3.95 1.76
CA VAL A 92 9.17 -3.74 3.19
C VAL A 92 9.84 -2.42 3.58
N ARG A 93 9.13 -1.57 4.32
CA ARG A 93 9.57 -0.22 4.70
C ARG A 93 9.77 -0.10 6.20
N ASP A 94 10.95 0.37 6.57
CA ASP A 94 11.38 0.69 7.93
C ASP A 94 12.10 2.04 7.96
N ASP A 95 11.58 3.03 7.22
CA ASP A 95 12.23 4.34 7.00
C ASP A 95 12.43 5.16 8.30
N MET A 96 11.67 4.89 9.36
CA MET A 96 11.81 5.52 10.68
C MET A 96 12.16 4.50 11.77
N SER A 97 11.54 4.54 12.95
CA SER A 97 11.75 3.56 14.04
C SER A 97 11.13 2.19 13.73
N GLY A 98 11.46 1.58 12.59
CA GLY A 98 10.88 0.33 12.11
C GLY A 98 9.55 0.46 11.36
N HIS A 99 9.06 1.70 11.16
CA HIS A 99 7.81 1.98 10.45
C HIS A 99 8.04 2.67 9.10
N ALA A 100 7.05 2.64 8.22
CA ALA A 100 7.07 3.38 6.97
C ALA A 100 6.94 4.90 7.23
N GLY A 101 7.92 5.67 6.79
CA GLY A 101 8.00 7.10 7.06
C GLY A 101 7.32 7.93 5.98
N MET A 102 6.52 8.92 6.37
CA MET A 102 5.92 9.90 5.44
C MET A 102 6.95 10.89 4.89
N ALA A 103 8.01 11.18 5.65
CA ALA A 103 9.01 12.22 5.33
C ALA A 103 9.65 12.03 3.95
N ARG A 104 10.02 10.80 3.57
CA ARG A 104 10.61 10.50 2.25
C ARG A 104 9.71 10.92 1.08
N TYR A 105 8.39 10.76 1.22
CA TYR A 105 7.44 11.12 0.16
C TYR A 105 7.29 12.64 0.07
N LEU A 106 7.14 13.31 1.22
CA LEU A 106 7.06 14.76 1.29
C LEU A 106 8.31 15.43 0.69
N LEU A 107 9.50 14.94 1.03
CA LEU A 107 10.77 15.44 0.50
C LEU A 107 10.93 15.20 -1.01
N GLN A 108 10.25 14.19 -1.56
CA GLN A 108 10.20 13.90 -3.00
C GLN A 108 9.08 14.66 -3.73
N GLY A 109 8.37 15.56 -3.03
CA GLY A 109 7.31 16.40 -3.61
C GLY A 109 5.95 15.70 -3.74
N TYR A 110 5.72 14.61 -3.02
CA TYR A 110 4.42 13.95 -2.98
C TYR A 110 3.46 14.67 -2.04
N SER A 111 2.21 14.82 -2.47
CA SER A 111 1.08 15.09 -1.59
C SER A 111 0.66 13.78 -0.90
N ILE A 112 0.46 13.83 0.41
CA ILE A 112 0.02 12.66 1.19
C ILE A 112 -1.51 12.68 1.30
N ILE A 113 -2.12 11.51 1.09
CA ILE A 113 -3.53 11.26 1.35
C ILE A 113 -3.60 10.05 2.27
N THR A 114 -4.32 10.15 3.39
CA THR A 114 -4.49 9.06 4.35
C THR A 114 -5.88 8.44 4.24
N PHE A 115 -5.96 7.13 4.44
CA PHE A 115 -7.16 6.30 4.35
C PHE A 115 -7.29 5.35 5.55
#